data_AF-A0AAD3RGI5-F1
#
_entry.id   AF-A0AAD3RGI5-F1
#
_cell.length_a   1.000
_cell.length_b   1.000
_cell.length_c   1.000
_cell.angle_alpha   90.00
_cell.angle_beta   90.00
_cell.angle_gamma   90.00
#
_symmetry.space_group_name_H-M   'P 1'
#
loop_
_entity.id
_entity.type
_entity.pdbx_description
1 polymer ?
#
loop_
_entity_poly.entity_id
_entity_poly.type
_entity_poly.pdbx_seq_one_letter_code
_entity_poly.pdbx_strand_id
1 'polypeptide(L)'
;MDDAGGIHLCAWTKSSRKSARDVLKTYLGVFVMLHLVLRTEASSVSRSCDKTCFSGKCVNGSCVCDHGWVGDQCQHCQGRF
;
A
#
# COMPACT_ATOMS: atom_id res chain seq x y z
N MET A 1 18.59 -51.67 -31.37
CA MET A 1 19.43 -50.68 -30.66
C MET A 1 18.65 -49.39 -30.67
N ASP A 2 17.85 -49.19 -29.63
CA ASP A 2 16.75 -48.24 -29.61
C ASP A 2 16.91 -47.38 -28.36
N ASP A 3 17.67 -46.28 -28.44
CA ASP A 3 17.87 -45.38 -27.30
C ASP A 3 18.26 -43.95 -27.74
N ALA A 4 17.27 -43.20 -28.24
CA ALA A 4 17.43 -41.76 -28.54
C ALA A 4 16.12 -40.93 -28.41
N GLY A 5 15.06 -41.46 -27.79
CA GLY A 5 13.73 -40.81 -27.75
C GLY A 5 13.31 -40.16 -26.42
N GLY A 6 13.91 -40.54 -25.28
CA GLY A 6 13.40 -40.20 -23.94
C GLY A 6 13.81 -38.83 -23.37
N ILE A 7 14.78 -38.16 -23.98
CA ILE A 7 15.44 -36.97 -23.40
C ILE A 7 14.70 -35.66 -23.71
N HIS A 8 14.03 -35.59 -24.87
CA HIS A 8 13.46 -34.34 -25.39
C HIS A 8 12.12 -33.96 -24.71
N LEU A 9 11.27 -34.94 -24.34
CA LEU A 9 10.00 -34.68 -23.66
C LEU A 9 10.19 -34.22 -22.20
N CYS A 10 11.18 -34.76 -21.48
CA CYS A 10 11.47 -34.37 -20.10
C CYS A 10 12.06 -32.95 -20.00
N ALA A 11 12.86 -32.53 -20.99
CA ALA A 11 13.42 -31.19 -21.05
C ALA A 11 12.35 -30.12 -21.31
N TRP A 12 11.39 -30.41 -22.19
CA TRP A 12 10.29 -29.48 -22.49
C TRP A 12 9.36 -29.27 -21.28
N THR A 13 9.02 -30.34 -20.55
CA THR A 13 8.23 -30.23 -19.31
C THR A 13 8.98 -29.55 -18.16
N LYS A 14 10.33 -29.62 -18.12
CA LYS A 14 11.17 -28.88 -17.15
C LYS A 14 11.29 -27.40 -17.50
N SER A 15 11.47 -27.08 -18.79
CA SER A 15 11.51 -25.72 -19.30
C SER A 15 10.17 -25.00 -19.07
N SER A 16 9.06 -25.68 -19.37
CA SER A 16 7.70 -25.21 -19.10
C SER A 16 7.42 -25.04 -17.60
N ARG A 17 7.91 -25.95 -16.73
CA ARG A 17 7.83 -25.79 -15.27
C ARG A 17 8.69 -24.66 -14.70
N LYS A 18 9.87 -24.39 -15.26
CA LYS A 18 10.67 -23.20 -14.88
C LYS A 18 9.94 -21.92 -15.27
N SER A 19 9.47 -21.85 -16.51
CA SER A 19 8.69 -20.73 -17.02
C SER A 19 7.44 -20.44 -16.17
N ALA A 20 6.66 -21.47 -15.82
CA ALA A 20 5.49 -21.32 -14.96
C ALA A 20 5.84 -20.85 -13.53
N ARG A 21 6.97 -21.32 -12.97
CA ARG A 21 7.44 -20.88 -11.65
C ARG A 21 7.94 -19.44 -11.67
N ASP A 22 8.56 -19.01 -12.76
CA ASP A 22 9.04 -17.64 -12.92
C ASP A 22 7.85 -16.68 -13.14
N VAL A 23 6.85 -17.07 -13.94
CA VAL A 23 5.59 -16.32 -14.07
C VAL A 23 4.86 -16.22 -12.72
N LEU A 24 4.78 -17.31 -11.96
CA LEU A 24 4.15 -17.31 -10.64
C LEU A 24 4.90 -16.40 -9.66
N LYS A 25 6.23 -16.43 -9.64
CA LYS A 25 7.03 -15.52 -8.81
C LYS A 25 6.84 -14.06 -9.19
N THR A 26 6.84 -13.76 -10.48
CA THR A 26 6.56 -12.40 -10.97
C THR A 26 5.18 -11.95 -10.55
N TYR A 27 4.16 -12.80 -10.70
CA TYR A 27 2.79 -12.51 -10.29
C TYR A 27 2.69 -12.25 -8.78
N LEU A 28 3.32 -13.11 -7.96
CA LEU A 28 3.39 -12.92 -6.50
C LEU A 28 4.08 -11.59 -6.15
N GLY A 29 5.18 -11.25 -6.82
CA GLY A 29 5.88 -9.98 -6.64
C GLY A 29 5.00 -8.77 -6.97
N VAL A 30 4.31 -8.79 -8.12
CA VAL A 30 3.37 -7.74 -8.52
C VAL A 30 2.21 -7.62 -7.53
N PHE A 31 1.66 -8.73 -7.06
CA PHE A 31 0.59 -8.76 -6.07
C PHE A 31 1.02 -8.17 -4.73
N VAL A 32 2.21 -8.51 -4.25
CA VAL A 32 2.80 -7.91 -3.04
C VAL A 32 2.99 -6.41 -3.21
N MET A 33 3.55 -5.97 -4.35
CA MET A 33 3.73 -4.53 -4.62
C MET A 33 2.40 -3.79 -4.70
N LEU A 34 1.40 -4.35 -5.39
CA LEU A 34 0.05 -3.79 -5.45
C LEU A 34 -0.55 -3.70 -4.04
N HIS A 35 -0.39 -4.72 -3.20
CA HIS A 35 -0.84 -4.67 -1.82
C HIS A 35 -0.12 -3.62 -0.98
N LEU A 36 1.19 -3.46 -1.15
CA LEU A 36 1.95 -2.43 -0.47
C LEU A 36 1.47 -1.05 -0.89
N VAL A 37 1.29 -0.82 -2.20
CA VAL A 37 0.74 0.43 -2.75
C VAL A 37 -0.66 0.68 -2.19
N LEU A 38 -1.58 -0.28 -2.31
CA LEU A 38 -2.96 -0.13 -1.77
C LEU A 38 -2.97 0.09 -0.25
N ARG A 39 -2.06 -0.53 0.51
CA ARG A 39 -1.92 -0.26 1.95
C ARG A 39 -1.38 1.13 2.22
N THR A 40 -0.46 1.65 1.40
CA THR A 40 0.04 3.03 1.54
C THR A 40 -0.97 4.08 1.06
N GLU A 41 -1.85 3.73 0.12
CA GLU A 41 -2.96 4.60 -0.33
C GLU A 41 -4.02 4.75 0.78
N ALA A 42 -4.23 3.71 1.61
CA ALA A 42 -5.09 3.78 2.79
C ALA A 42 -4.55 4.70 3.91
N SER A 43 -3.34 5.24 3.75
CA SER A 43 -2.74 6.20 4.70
C SER A 43 -2.44 7.57 4.09
N SER A 44 -2.73 7.80 2.79
CA SER A 44 -2.31 9.05 2.12
C SER A 44 -3.35 9.76 1.25
N VAL A 45 -4.51 9.14 0.97
CA VAL A 45 -5.62 9.77 0.23
C VAL A 45 -6.66 10.42 1.15
N SER A 46 -6.23 10.90 2.32
CA SER A 46 -7.01 11.81 3.16
C SER A 46 -6.08 12.79 3.89
N ARG A 47 -5.28 13.52 3.11
CA ARG A 47 -4.69 14.80 3.58
C ARG A 47 -5.73 15.92 3.74
N SER A 48 -7.02 15.67 3.52
CA SER A 48 -8.10 16.56 3.97
C SER A 48 -8.59 16.02 5.30
N CYS A 49 -8.37 16.76 6.39
CA CYS A 49 -8.58 16.37 7.79
C CYS A 49 -9.68 15.32 7.94
N ASP A 50 -9.29 14.04 7.97
CA ASP A 50 -10.18 12.87 8.07
C ASP A 50 -11.11 12.98 9.29
N LYS A 51 -10.64 13.75 10.28
CA LYS A 51 -11.44 14.24 11.40
C LYS A 51 -11.60 15.75 11.33
N THR A 52 -12.82 16.22 11.54
CA THR A 52 -13.15 17.65 11.57
C THR A 52 -12.46 18.35 12.74
N CYS A 53 -11.78 19.48 12.49
CA CYS A 53 -11.26 20.35 13.55
C CYS A 53 -12.43 20.89 14.38
N PHE A 54 -12.37 20.77 15.71
CA PHE A 54 -13.48 21.13 16.60
C PHE A 54 -13.67 22.66 16.68
N SER A 55 -12.59 23.40 16.93
CA SER A 55 -12.56 24.87 16.99
C SER A 55 -11.35 25.38 16.23
N GLY A 56 -11.43 25.32 14.90
CA GLY A 56 -10.35 25.71 14.00
C GLY A 56 -10.66 25.40 12.54
N LYS A 57 -9.69 25.69 11.67
CA LYS A 57 -9.80 25.47 10.22
C LYS A 57 -8.83 24.39 9.77
N CYS A 58 -9.31 23.49 8.91
CA CYS A 58 -8.46 22.52 8.24
C CYS A 58 -7.69 23.21 7.10
N VAL A 59 -6.36 23.20 7.16
CA VAL A 59 -5.49 23.76 6.13
C VAL A 59 -4.37 22.77 5.84
N ASN A 60 -4.23 22.35 4.58
CA ASN A 60 -3.19 21.40 4.13
C ASN A 60 -3.10 20.09 4.95
N GLY A 61 -4.23 19.63 5.50
CA GLY A 61 -4.30 18.41 6.31
C GLY A 61 -3.89 18.56 7.78
N SER A 62 -3.75 19.80 8.25
CA SER A 62 -3.53 20.12 9.66
C SER A 62 -4.62 21.06 10.18
N CYS A 63 -4.97 20.92 11.46
CA CYS A 63 -5.92 21.81 12.12
C CYS A 63 -5.22 23.05 12.66
N VAL A 64 -5.66 24.21 12.19
CA VAL A 64 -5.25 25.51 12.72
C VAL A 64 -6.32 25.96 13.72
N CYS A 65 -5.99 25.99 15.01
CA CYS A 65 -6.96 26.26 16.08
C CYS A 65 -7.29 27.74 16.25
N ASP A 66 -8.54 28.00 16.63
CA ASP A 66 -8.99 29.32 17.05
C ASP A 66 -8.37 29.71 18.40
N HIS A 67 -8.35 31.00 18.72
CA HIS A 67 -7.76 31.50 19.96
C HIS A 67 -8.33 30.81 21.21
N GLY A 68 -7.45 30.34 22.09
CA GLY A 68 -7.83 29.62 23.31
C GLY A 68 -8.05 28.12 23.14
N TRP A 69 -7.96 27.59 21.91
CA TRP A 69 -8.07 26.16 21.62
C TRP A 69 -6.74 25.54 21.23
N VAL A 70 -6.51 24.30 21.68
CA VAL A 70 -5.27 23.55 21.47
C VAL A 70 -5.55 22.05 21.27
N GLY A 71 -4.53 21.32 20.81
CA GLY A 71 -4.58 19.88 20.49
C GLY A 71 -4.72 19.60 19.00
N ASP A 72 -4.46 18.36 18.59
CA ASP A 72 -4.41 17.94 17.18
C ASP A 72 -5.70 18.23 16.39
N GLN A 73 -6.85 18.31 17.07
CA GLN A 73 -8.16 18.65 16.51
C GLN A 73 -8.77 19.89 17.18
N CYS A 74 -7.97 20.69 17.89
CA CYS A 74 -8.44 21.87 18.62
C CYS A 74 -9.53 21.54 19.65
N GLN A 75 -9.39 20.38 20.30
CA GLN A 75 -10.40 19.82 21.21
C GLN A 75 -10.26 20.28 22.66
N HIS A 76 -9.13 20.89 23.03
CA HIS A 76 -8.90 21.38 24.38
C HIS A 76 -9.03 22.90 24.42
N CYS A 77 -9.95 23.41 25.24
CA CYS A 77 -10.01 24.82 25.58
C CYS A 77 -9.02 25.09 26.73
N GLN A 78 -7.93 25.82 26.45
CA GLN A 78 -6.93 26.19 27.45
C GLN A 78 -7.29 27.49 28.19
N GLY A 79 -8.25 28.26 27.66
CA GLY A 79 -8.93 29.34 28.38
C GLY A 79 -8.04 30.45 28.96
N ARG A 80 -6.84 30.65 28.40
CA ARG A 80 -5.92 31.71 28.84
C ARG A 80 -5.58 32.65 27.70
N PHE A 81 -6.57 33.45 27.31
CA PHE A 81 -6.42 34.69 26.54
C PHE A 81 -7.49 35.67 27.00
#